data_AF-A0A5M8R3L0-F1
#
_entry.id   AF-A0A5M8R3L0-F1
#
_cell.length_a   1.000
_cell.length_b   1.000
_cell.length_c   1.000
_cell.angle_alpha   90.00
_cell.angle_beta   90.00
_cell.angle_gamma   90.00
#
_symmetry.space_group_name_H-M   'P 1'
#
loop_
_entity.id
_entity.type
_entity.pdbx_description
1 polymer ?
#
loop_
_entity_poly.entity_id
_entity_poly.type
_entity_poly.pdbx_seq_one_letter_code
_entity_poly.pdbx_strand_id
1 'polypeptide(L)'
;MLKNLVYCIILFVTGVSCSETLQRNYDRRHGTYSGDRYSRAERDRINRREDAASRSAYRRDYDRVTADDLSIRAGSGGGTGSNAQLLVQYEDMDKVGEVIIYELDVLERRWNVLLNEYKTADQTQKETISTELDQISADQITLYKAYTRIYREGKTNWPIVKRDVENTLRTVRKVADK
;
A
#
# COMPACT_ATOMS: atom_id res chain seq x y z
N MET A 1 -51.09 10.14 -12.27
CA MET A 1 -49.92 9.61 -11.55
C MET A 1 -48.68 9.55 -12.47
N LEU A 2 -48.22 10.68 -13.01
CA LEU A 2 -47.06 10.72 -13.93
C LEU A 2 -45.99 11.76 -13.54
N LYS A 3 -46.21 12.53 -12.46
CA LYS A 3 -45.28 13.59 -12.02
C LYS A 3 -44.16 13.11 -11.09
N ASN A 4 -44.28 11.91 -10.51
CA ASN A 4 -43.28 11.39 -9.57
C ASN A 4 -42.16 10.59 -10.25
N LEU A 5 -42.31 10.24 -11.53
CA LEU A 5 -41.31 9.46 -12.28
C LEU A 5 -40.21 10.35 -12.88
N VAL A 6 -40.49 11.64 -13.06
CA VAL A 6 -39.53 12.62 -13.61
C VAL A 6 -38.47 13.03 -12.58
N TYR A 7 -38.81 13.04 -11.29
CA TYR A 7 -37.87 13.44 -10.23
C TYR A 7 -36.78 12.41 -9.95
N CYS A 8 -37.02 11.12 -10.18
CA CYS A 8 -35.99 10.09 -10.01
C CYS A 8 -34.94 10.08 -11.13
N ILE A 9 -35.26 10.60 -12.31
CA ILE A 9 -34.32 10.62 -13.45
C ILE A 9 -33.33 11.78 -13.34
N ILE A 10 -33.72 12.89 -12.70
CA ILE A 10 -32.87 14.10 -12.59
C ILE A 10 -31.77 13.95 -11.52
N LEU A 11 -31.93 13.07 -10.53
CA LEU A 11 -30.89 12.84 -9.50
C LEU A 11 -29.76 11.89 -9.92
N PHE A 12 -29.85 11.26 -11.09
CA PHE A 12 -28.82 10.30 -11.54
C PHE A 12 -27.67 10.95 -12.34
N VAL A 13 -27.73 12.26 -12.62
CA VAL A 13 -26.81 12.92 -13.55
C VAL A 13 -25.62 13.62 -12.87
N THR A 14 -25.57 13.73 -11.54
CA THR A 14 -24.43 14.34 -10.82
C THR A 14 -23.45 13.34 -10.22
N GLY A 15 -23.41 12.10 -10.74
CA GLY A 15 -22.61 11.00 -10.19
C GLY A 15 -21.34 10.63 -10.97
N VAL A 16 -20.97 11.37 -12.03
CA VAL A 16 -19.85 10.97 -12.90
C VAL A 16 -18.89 12.13 -13.08
N SER A 17 -17.81 12.17 -12.29
CA SER A 17 -16.45 12.63 -12.68
C SER A 17 -15.53 12.91 -11.49
N CYS A 18 -15.34 11.96 -10.57
CA CYS A 18 -14.23 11.99 -9.61
C CYS A 18 -13.25 10.82 -9.77
N SER A 19 -13.54 9.84 -10.64
CA SER A 19 -12.66 8.68 -10.84
C SER A 19 -11.44 9.05 -11.68
N GLU A 20 -11.60 9.75 -12.81
CA GLU A 20 -10.47 10.05 -13.71
C GLU A 20 -9.42 11.00 -13.10
N THR A 21 -9.83 11.95 -12.24
CA THR A 21 -8.90 12.87 -11.57
C THR A 21 -8.11 12.18 -10.46
N LEU A 22 -8.71 11.22 -9.76
CA LEU A 22 -8.03 10.43 -8.74
C LEU A 22 -7.11 9.39 -9.39
N GLN A 23 -7.54 8.80 -10.50
CA GLN A 23 -6.77 7.86 -11.30
C GLN A 23 -5.62 8.56 -12.03
N ARG A 24 -5.80 9.77 -12.58
CA ARG A 24 -4.69 10.59 -13.10
C ARG A 24 -3.65 10.96 -12.05
N ASN A 25 -4.06 11.20 -10.81
CA ASN A 25 -3.11 11.48 -9.71
C ASN A 25 -2.42 10.21 -9.23
N TYR A 26 -3.13 9.08 -9.23
CA TYR A 26 -2.56 7.76 -8.98
C TYR A 26 -1.55 7.40 -10.08
N ASP A 27 -1.92 7.51 -11.35
CA ASP A 27 -1.07 7.23 -12.51
C ASP A 27 0.12 8.20 -12.61
N ARG A 28 -0.04 9.49 -12.22
CA ARG A 28 1.10 10.42 -12.08
C ARG A 28 2.07 10.03 -10.97
N ARG A 29 1.58 9.39 -9.90
CA ARG A 29 2.41 8.95 -8.77
C ARG A 29 2.98 7.55 -8.97
N HIS A 30 2.35 6.73 -9.81
CA HIS A 30 2.67 5.30 -9.99
C HIS A 30 3.08 4.91 -11.41
N GLY A 31 3.16 5.86 -12.36
CA GLY A 31 3.95 5.72 -13.58
C GLY A 31 3.48 4.63 -14.56
N THR A 32 2.18 4.46 -14.74
CA THR A 32 1.59 3.46 -15.64
C THR A 32 1.17 4.07 -16.99
N TYR A 33 2.14 4.44 -17.84
CA TYR A 33 1.87 4.75 -19.24
C TYR A 33 2.47 3.67 -20.15
N SER A 34 1.63 2.74 -20.60
CA SER A 34 1.97 1.83 -21.71
C SER A 34 1.74 2.56 -23.03
N GLY A 35 2.75 3.32 -23.46
CA GLY A 35 2.85 3.87 -24.80
C GLY A 35 3.69 2.95 -25.68
N ASP A 36 3.04 2.08 -26.45
CA ASP A 36 3.67 1.26 -27.47
C ASP A 36 4.27 2.13 -28.58
N ARG A 37 5.61 2.26 -28.60
CA ARG A 37 6.48 2.42 -29.79
C ARG A 37 7.94 2.59 -29.37
N TYR A 38 8.63 1.50 -29.02
CA TYR A 38 10.09 1.52 -28.93
C TYR A 38 10.71 0.24 -29.52
N SER A 39 11.84 0.43 -30.20
CA SER A 39 12.59 -0.59 -30.95
C SER A 39 13.14 -1.69 -30.02
N ARG A 40 13.40 -2.87 -30.58
CA ARG A 40 13.93 -4.06 -29.86
C ARG A 40 15.20 -3.77 -29.04
N ALA A 41 15.99 -2.76 -29.42
CA ALA A 41 17.18 -2.33 -28.69
C ALA A 41 16.86 -1.50 -27.42
N GLU A 42 15.68 -0.88 -27.34
CA GLU A 42 15.20 -0.19 -26.14
C GLU A 42 14.68 -1.21 -25.11
N ARG A 43 14.06 -2.32 -25.54
CA ARG A 43 13.56 -3.39 -24.65
C ARG A 43 14.66 -3.99 -23.78
N ASP A 44 15.87 -4.17 -24.30
CA ASP A 44 16.98 -4.72 -23.50
C ASP A 44 17.56 -3.69 -22.50
N ARG A 45 17.42 -2.38 -22.79
CA ARG A 45 17.74 -1.32 -21.82
C ARG A 45 16.65 -1.16 -20.77
N ILE A 46 15.38 -1.33 -21.14
CA ILE A 46 14.24 -1.29 -20.23
C ILE A 46 14.27 -2.50 -19.30
N ASN A 47 14.53 -3.73 -19.79
CA ASN A 47 14.64 -4.90 -18.92
C ASN A 47 15.80 -4.80 -17.91
N ARG A 48 16.98 -4.31 -18.33
CA ARG A 48 18.07 -4.03 -17.37
C ARG A 48 17.75 -2.88 -16.40
N ARG A 49 16.86 -1.96 -16.79
CA ARG A 49 16.43 -0.83 -15.96
C ARG A 49 15.21 -1.18 -15.10
N GLU A 50 14.41 -2.18 -15.43
CA GLU A 50 13.29 -2.69 -14.62
C GLU A 50 13.79 -3.65 -13.54
N ASP A 51 14.80 -4.48 -13.83
CA ASP A 51 15.47 -5.26 -12.77
C ASP A 51 16.21 -4.36 -11.78
N ALA A 52 16.65 -3.17 -12.23
CA ALA A 52 17.22 -2.15 -11.36
C ALA A 52 16.13 -1.26 -10.71
N ALA A 53 15.08 -0.85 -11.42
CA ALA A 53 14.08 0.11 -10.94
C ALA A 53 12.98 -0.52 -10.08
N SER A 54 12.66 -1.80 -10.27
CA SER A 54 11.78 -2.56 -9.36
C SER A 54 12.46 -2.82 -8.00
N ARG A 55 13.81 -2.80 -7.95
CA ARG A 55 14.61 -2.79 -6.69
C ARG A 55 15.08 -1.41 -6.23
N SER A 56 14.98 -0.36 -7.06
CA SER A 56 15.63 0.95 -6.79
C SER A 56 14.68 2.14 -6.74
N ALA A 57 13.39 2.00 -7.07
CA ALA A 57 12.44 3.11 -6.86
C ALA A 57 12.25 3.46 -5.37
N TYR A 58 12.57 2.50 -4.47
CA TYR A 58 12.52 2.63 -3.01
C TYR A 58 13.87 2.95 -2.35
N ARG A 59 14.93 3.12 -3.15
CA ARG A 59 16.17 3.76 -2.70
C ARG A 59 16.00 5.28 -2.73
N ARG A 60 14.85 5.78 -2.24
CA ARG A 60 14.51 7.20 -2.18
C ARG A 60 15.41 7.86 -1.13
N ASP A 61 16.55 8.35 -1.61
CA ASP A 61 17.33 9.47 -1.08
C ASP A 61 17.82 9.45 0.39
N TYR A 62 17.53 8.44 1.21
CA TYR A 62 18.10 8.33 2.58
C TYR A 62 19.63 8.14 2.56
N ASP A 63 20.14 7.36 1.61
CA ASP A 63 21.58 7.21 1.31
C ASP A 63 22.22 8.55 0.88
N ARG A 64 21.43 9.44 0.29
CA ARG A 64 21.92 10.69 -0.31
C ARG A 64 22.06 11.79 0.74
N VAL A 65 21.15 11.84 1.70
CA VAL A 65 21.24 12.76 2.86
C VAL A 65 22.40 12.34 3.79
N THR A 66 22.62 11.05 3.98
CA THR A 66 23.74 10.55 4.80
C THR A 66 25.10 10.82 4.15
N ALA A 67 25.25 10.70 2.83
CA ALA A 67 26.52 10.97 2.14
C ALA A 67 26.90 12.47 2.06
N ASP A 68 25.94 13.37 1.83
CA ASP A 68 26.20 14.82 1.81
C ASP A 68 26.37 15.42 3.22
N ASP A 69 25.67 14.92 4.25
CA ASP A 69 25.80 15.43 5.62
C ASP A 69 27.03 14.86 6.35
N LEU A 70 27.56 13.69 5.95
CA LEU A 70 28.80 13.12 6.50
C LEU A 70 30.08 13.74 5.91
N SER A 71 30.02 14.26 4.67
CA SER A 71 31.21 14.82 4.00
C SER A 71 31.40 16.33 4.23
N ILE A 72 30.37 17.06 4.67
CA ILE A 72 30.44 18.52 4.92
C ILE A 72 30.71 18.88 6.39
N ARG A 73 30.59 17.93 7.33
CA ARG A 73 30.59 18.22 8.79
C ARG A 73 31.70 17.58 9.62
N ALA A 74 32.86 17.32 9.02
CA ALA A 74 34.09 16.93 9.75
C ALA A 74 34.68 18.06 10.65
N GLY A 75 33.96 19.15 10.89
CA GLY A 75 34.39 20.23 11.77
C GLY A 75 33.25 21.09 12.27
N SER A 76 32.59 20.69 13.35
CA SER A 76 32.04 21.56 14.41
C SER A 76 31.08 20.74 15.27
N GLY A 77 31.36 20.68 16.57
CA GLY A 77 30.64 19.88 17.55
C GLY A 77 29.15 20.25 17.71
N GLY A 78 28.37 19.23 18.07
CA GLY A 78 27.05 19.35 18.71
C GLY A 78 25.85 19.34 17.77
N GLY A 79 25.17 18.19 17.64
CA GLY A 79 23.76 18.15 17.25
C GLY A 79 23.31 17.25 16.09
N THR A 80 24.19 16.42 15.50
CA THR A 80 23.85 15.56 14.34
C THR A 80 23.27 14.18 14.69
N GLY A 81 23.52 13.67 15.90
CA GLY A 81 23.09 12.31 16.28
C GLY A 81 21.58 12.10 16.31
N SER A 82 20.82 13.10 16.77
CA SER A 82 19.36 13.00 16.91
C SER A 82 18.63 13.00 15.56
N ASN A 83 19.14 13.73 14.56
CA ASN A 83 18.50 13.80 13.24
C ASN A 83 18.76 12.54 12.40
N ALA A 84 19.99 11.98 12.47
CA ALA A 84 20.30 10.72 11.81
C ALA A 84 19.47 9.56 12.39
N GLN A 85 19.26 9.53 13.71
CA GLN A 85 18.44 8.51 14.36
C GLN A 85 16.96 8.58 13.96
N LEU A 86 16.42 9.79 13.78
CA LEU A 86 15.05 9.98 13.29
C LEU A 86 14.89 9.55 11.83
N LEU A 87 15.89 9.80 10.97
CA LEU A 87 15.86 9.34 9.58
C LEU A 87 15.82 7.80 9.50
N VAL A 88 16.68 7.13 10.27
CA VAL A 88 16.68 5.66 10.36
C VAL A 88 15.34 5.13 10.89
N GLN A 89 14.75 5.82 11.86
CA GLN A 89 13.44 5.45 12.39
C GLN A 89 12.33 5.57 11.34
N TYR A 90 12.31 6.64 10.54
CA TYR A 90 11.35 6.78 9.44
C TYR A 90 11.56 5.74 8.34
N GLU A 91 12.81 5.43 8.01
CA GLU A 91 13.13 4.36 7.06
C GLU A 91 12.59 3.00 7.54
N ASP A 92 12.79 2.69 8.82
CA ASP A 92 12.24 1.48 9.44
C ASP A 92 10.70 1.48 9.47
N MET A 93 10.08 2.63 9.74
CA MET A 93 8.63 2.80 9.71
C MET A 93 8.05 2.52 8.32
N ASP A 94 8.68 3.07 7.29
CA ASP A 94 8.27 2.89 5.90
C ASP A 94 8.39 1.42 5.47
N LYS A 95 9.50 0.75 5.80
CA LYS A 95 9.68 -0.69 5.53
C LYS A 95 8.56 -1.53 6.12
N VAL A 96 8.19 -1.29 7.38
CA VAL A 96 7.10 -2.03 8.03
C VAL A 96 5.75 -1.65 7.40
N GLY A 97 5.56 -0.38 7.05
CA GLY A 97 4.38 0.11 6.35
C GLY A 97 4.17 -0.58 4.99
N GLU A 98 5.23 -0.73 4.20
CA GLU A 98 5.21 -1.45 2.93
C GLU A 98 4.79 -2.91 3.09
N VAL A 99 5.29 -3.59 4.12
CA VAL A 99 4.89 -4.97 4.41
C VAL A 99 3.39 -5.05 4.70
N ILE A 100 2.83 -4.09 5.44
CA ILE A 100 1.37 -4.07 5.68
C ILE A 100 0.61 -3.86 4.37
N ILE A 101 1.05 -2.94 3.52
CA ILE A 101 0.40 -2.68 2.22
C ILE A 101 0.44 -3.94 1.36
N TYR A 102 1.57 -4.65 1.33
CA TYR A 102 1.69 -5.92 0.63
C TYR A 102 0.68 -6.96 1.14
N GLU A 103 0.54 -7.10 2.46
CA GLU A 103 -0.44 -8.04 3.03
C GLU A 103 -1.89 -7.65 2.72
N LEU A 104 -2.21 -6.35 2.71
CA LEU A 104 -3.52 -5.86 2.30
C LEU A 104 -3.85 -6.25 0.85
N ASP A 105 -2.89 -6.12 -0.08
CA ASP A 105 -3.05 -6.54 -1.48
C ASP A 105 -3.21 -8.06 -1.64
N VAL A 106 -2.53 -8.85 -0.80
CA VAL A 106 -2.73 -10.32 -0.75
C VAL A 106 -4.15 -10.65 -0.29
N LEU A 107 -4.63 -10.01 0.79
CA LEU A 107 -5.99 -10.22 1.30
C LEU A 107 -7.05 -9.77 0.28
N GLU A 108 -6.84 -8.64 -0.41
CA GLU A 108 -7.75 -8.16 -1.45
C GLU A 108 -7.85 -9.15 -2.63
N ARG A 109 -6.71 -9.70 -3.08
CA ARG A 109 -6.72 -10.75 -4.11
C ARG A 109 -7.46 -12.00 -3.65
N ARG A 110 -7.21 -12.48 -2.43
CA ARG A 110 -7.94 -13.64 -1.87
C ARG A 110 -9.43 -13.37 -1.76
N TRP A 111 -9.82 -12.18 -1.29
CA TRP A 111 -11.22 -11.77 -1.20
C TRP A 111 -11.92 -11.80 -2.56
N ASN A 112 -11.28 -11.26 -3.59
CA ASN A 112 -11.83 -11.28 -4.95
C ASN A 112 -11.99 -12.70 -5.52
N VAL A 113 -11.07 -13.62 -5.22
CA VAL A 113 -11.17 -15.03 -5.60
C VAL A 113 -12.37 -15.68 -4.89
N LEU A 114 -12.44 -15.57 -3.56
CA LEU A 114 -13.53 -16.14 -2.76
C LEU A 114 -14.90 -15.56 -3.15
N LEU A 115 -14.97 -14.27 -3.48
CA LEU A 115 -16.21 -13.66 -3.96
C LEU A 115 -16.67 -14.27 -5.28
N ASN A 116 -15.76 -14.60 -6.18
CA ASN A 116 -16.10 -15.26 -7.44
C ASN A 116 -16.52 -16.71 -7.21
N GLU A 117 -15.85 -17.44 -6.31
CA GLU A 117 -16.23 -18.79 -5.91
C GLU A 117 -17.61 -18.83 -5.25
N TYR A 118 -17.91 -17.86 -4.38
CA TYR A 118 -19.21 -17.73 -3.71
C TYR A 118 -20.39 -17.67 -4.70
N LYS A 119 -20.21 -17.02 -5.85
CA LYS A 119 -21.26 -16.88 -6.88
C LYS A 119 -21.63 -18.24 -7.50
N THR A 120 -20.68 -19.16 -7.59
CA THR A 120 -20.84 -20.47 -8.24
C THR A 120 -20.93 -21.64 -7.27
N ALA A 121 -20.70 -21.41 -5.97
CA ALA A 121 -20.66 -22.43 -4.94
C ALA A 121 -22.05 -22.99 -4.56
N ASP A 122 -22.06 -24.20 -4.01
CA ASP A 122 -23.25 -24.82 -3.41
C ASP A 122 -23.56 -24.20 -2.03
N GLN A 123 -24.77 -24.40 -1.51
CA GLN A 123 -25.24 -23.72 -0.29
C GLN A 123 -24.33 -23.93 0.93
N THR A 124 -23.82 -25.15 1.14
CA THR A 124 -22.89 -25.44 2.25
C THR A 124 -21.54 -24.75 2.06
N GLN A 125 -21.04 -24.68 0.83
CA GLN A 125 -19.78 -23.98 0.51
C GLN A 125 -19.93 -22.46 0.66
N LYS A 126 -21.11 -21.91 0.33
CA LYS A 126 -21.41 -20.49 0.52
C LYS A 126 -21.27 -20.06 1.98
N GLU A 127 -21.72 -20.87 2.94
CA GLU A 127 -21.59 -20.56 4.37
C GLU A 127 -20.11 -20.53 4.82
N THR A 128 -19.31 -21.47 4.32
CA THR A 128 -17.85 -21.48 4.58
C THR A 128 -17.18 -20.25 3.96
N ILE A 129 -17.46 -19.98 2.68
CA ILE A 129 -16.88 -18.86 1.94
C ILE A 129 -17.30 -17.52 2.56
N SER A 130 -18.55 -17.36 3.01
CA SER A 130 -18.97 -16.11 3.65
C SER A 130 -18.21 -15.86 4.95
N THR A 131 -17.98 -16.92 5.73
CA THR A 131 -17.20 -16.84 6.97
C THR A 131 -15.76 -16.43 6.70
N GLU A 132 -15.15 -16.96 5.63
CA GLU A 132 -13.80 -16.55 5.20
C GLU A 132 -13.75 -15.10 4.70
N LEU A 133 -14.75 -14.66 3.93
CA LEU A 133 -14.86 -13.28 3.46
C LEU A 133 -14.99 -12.29 4.63
N ASP A 134 -15.77 -12.63 5.65
CA ASP A 134 -15.92 -11.83 6.87
C ASP A 134 -14.60 -11.75 7.65
N GLN A 135 -13.88 -12.87 7.78
CA GLN A 135 -12.57 -12.92 8.42
C GLN A 135 -11.54 -12.05 7.68
N ILE A 136 -11.47 -12.16 6.35
CA ILE A 136 -10.57 -11.33 5.52
C ILE A 136 -10.90 -9.85 5.70
N SER A 137 -12.18 -9.48 5.73
CA SER A 137 -12.61 -8.10 5.93
C SER A 137 -12.17 -7.57 7.31
N ALA A 138 -12.28 -8.39 8.36
CA ALA A 138 -11.80 -8.05 9.70
C ALA A 138 -10.26 -7.89 9.74
N ASP A 139 -9.54 -8.76 9.04
CA ASP A 139 -8.07 -8.71 8.96
C ASP A 139 -7.59 -7.47 8.20
N GLN A 140 -8.26 -7.10 7.09
CA GLN A 140 -7.98 -5.86 6.36
C GLN A 140 -8.16 -4.61 7.24
N ILE A 141 -9.23 -4.54 8.02
CA ILE A 141 -9.46 -3.42 8.95
C ILE A 141 -8.35 -3.36 10.01
N THR A 142 -7.93 -4.52 10.52
CA THR A 142 -6.88 -4.62 11.53
C THR A 142 -5.53 -4.16 10.97
N LEU A 143 -5.18 -4.59 9.76
CA LEU A 143 -3.97 -4.15 9.06
C LEU A 143 -4.01 -2.65 8.75
N TYR A 144 -5.14 -2.10 8.31
CA TYR A 144 -5.28 -0.67 8.07
C TYR A 144 -5.08 0.16 9.35
N LYS A 145 -5.64 -0.30 10.47
CA LYS A 145 -5.39 0.32 11.79
C LYS A 145 -3.92 0.24 12.19
N ALA A 146 -3.26 -0.89 11.94
CA ALA A 146 -1.83 -1.04 12.19
C ALA A 146 -1.00 -0.06 11.34
N TYR A 147 -1.32 0.07 10.05
CA TYR A 147 -0.66 1.00 9.13
C TYR A 147 -0.79 2.45 9.58
N THR A 148 -2.00 2.89 9.92
CA THR A 148 -2.21 4.26 10.43
C THR A 148 -1.52 4.50 11.77
N ARG A 149 -1.44 3.47 12.63
CA ARG A 149 -0.74 3.55 13.93
C ARG A 149 0.76 3.76 13.78
N ILE A 150 1.40 3.18 12.75
CA ILE A 150 2.83 3.43 12.44
C ILE A 150 3.10 4.93 12.38
N TYR A 151 2.36 5.67 11.55
CA TYR A 151 2.65 7.09 11.33
C TYR A 151 2.09 8.00 12.43
N ARG A 152 1.05 7.56 13.15
CA ARG A 152 0.47 8.33 14.26
C ARG A 152 1.31 8.26 15.53
N GLU A 153 1.82 7.08 15.88
CA GLU A 153 2.46 6.81 17.17
C GLU A 153 3.95 6.43 17.02
N GLY A 154 4.38 6.04 15.83
CA GLY A 154 5.74 5.56 15.58
C GLY A 154 6.80 6.62 15.84
N LYS A 155 6.52 7.91 15.63
CA LYS A 155 7.47 8.99 15.92
C LYS A 155 7.88 9.04 17.41
N THR A 156 6.92 8.80 18.32
CA THR A 156 7.15 8.93 19.76
C THR A 156 7.57 7.62 20.42
N ASN A 157 7.10 6.48 19.91
CA ASN A 157 7.35 5.18 20.55
C ASN A 157 7.49 4.04 19.52
N TRP A 158 8.45 4.19 18.61
CA TRP A 158 8.65 3.22 17.53
C TRP A 158 8.83 1.77 17.99
N PRO A 159 9.64 1.44 19.02
CA PRO A 159 9.89 0.05 19.38
C PRO A 159 8.62 -0.72 19.79
N ILE A 160 7.72 -0.05 20.52
CA ILE A 160 6.45 -0.66 20.95
C ILE A 160 5.50 -0.79 19.76
N VAL A 161 5.36 0.27 18.96
CA VAL A 161 4.50 0.24 17.77
C VAL A 161 4.96 -0.84 16.79
N LYS A 162 6.26 -0.92 16.49
CA LYS A 162 6.86 -1.93 15.62
C LYS A 162 6.53 -3.34 16.09
N ARG A 163 6.76 -3.65 17.37
CA ARG A 163 6.46 -4.97 17.94
C ARG A 163 4.97 -5.33 17.84
N ASP A 164 4.09 -4.39 18.17
CA ASP A 164 2.65 -4.62 18.13
C ASP A 164 2.18 -4.87 16.68
N VAL A 165 2.67 -4.07 15.73
CA VAL A 165 2.37 -4.21 14.30
C VAL A 165 2.90 -5.54 13.74
N GLU A 166 4.13 -5.93 14.07
CA GLU A 166 4.69 -7.22 13.68
C GLU A 166 3.87 -8.40 14.22
N ASN A 167 3.36 -8.29 15.46
CA ASN A 167 2.46 -9.29 16.03
C ASN A 167 1.11 -9.34 15.30
N THR A 168 0.55 -8.19 14.91
CA THR A 168 -0.63 -8.13 14.06
C THR A 168 -0.38 -8.84 12.72
N LEU A 169 0.73 -8.54 12.04
CA LEU A 169 1.10 -9.18 10.77
C LEU A 169 1.24 -10.70 10.91
N ARG A 170 1.89 -11.17 11.98
CA ARG A 170 1.99 -12.62 12.27
C ARG A 170 0.63 -13.27 12.52
N THR A 171 -0.30 -12.55 13.14
CA THR A 171 -1.63 -13.06 13.44
C THR A 171 -2.44 -13.23 12.16
N VAL A 172 -2.44 -12.23 11.30
CA VAL A 172 -3.11 -12.27 9.99
C VAL A 172 -2.54 -13.38 9.11
N ARG A 173 -1.22 -13.52 9.04
CA ARG A 173 -0.58 -14.59 8.25
C ARG A 173 -0.94 -16.00 8.73
N LYS A 174 -1.00 -16.23 10.05
CA LYS A 174 -1.40 -17.53 10.60
C LYS A 174 -2.84 -17.91 10.28
N VAL A 175 -3.70 -16.91 10.07
CA VAL A 175 -5.08 -17.13 9.61
C VAL A 175 -5.09 -17.39 8.10
N ALA A 176 -4.20 -16.75 7.34
CA ALA A 176 -4.08 -16.95 5.90
C ALA A 176 -3.55 -18.34 5.50
N ASP A 177 -2.65 -18.93 6.29
CA ASP A 177 -2.04 -20.26 6.04
C ASP A 177 -2.91 -21.47 6.45
N LYS A 178 -4.08 -21.22 7.06
CA LYS A 178 -5.05 -22.26 7.43
C LYS A 178 -6.16 -22.37 6.38
#